data_AF-A0A964WW19-F1
#
_entry.id   AF-A0A964WW19-F1
#
_cell.length_a   1.000
_cell.length_b   1.000
_cell.length_c   1.000
_cell.angle_alpha   90.00
_cell.angle_beta   90.00
_cell.angle_gamma   90.00
#
_symmetry.space_group_name_H-M   'P 1'
#
loop_
_entity.id
_entity.type
_entity.pdbx_description
1 polymer ?
#
loop_
_entity_poly.entity_id
_entity_poly.type
_entity_poly.pdbx_seq_one_letter_code
_entity_poly.pdbx_strand_id
1 'polypeptide(L)'
;MKRITTVLSLIMAVATISVSCKDKASNKVVADNVESATGRDEAQKNLPVMTFEKSEHDFGSIESGTPQETTFKFTNTGNAPLIITDAKSSCGCTVPEYPRNTPIAPGESGELLVKFNGSGQNQVTKTVTVTANTEKGTELLRIKAFVNPKDAAPAGPVK
;
A
#
# COMPACT_ATOMS: atom_id res chain seq x y z
N MET A 1 72.76 51.32 5.40
CA MET A 1 71.68 52.24 5.00
C MET A 1 71.01 52.77 6.27
N LYS A 2 70.70 54.08 6.30
CA LYS A 2 70.25 54.92 7.45
C LYS A 2 69.01 54.33 8.16
N ARG A 3 68.98 54.11 9.48
CA ARG A 3 68.73 55.03 10.63
C ARG A 3 67.34 55.72 10.65
N ILE A 4 66.54 55.36 11.68
CA ILE A 4 65.90 56.24 12.72
C ILE A 4 64.41 56.68 12.58
N THR A 5 63.59 56.11 13.50
CA THR A 5 62.53 56.65 14.42
C THR A 5 61.17 57.28 14.00
N THR A 6 60.17 56.89 14.82
CA THR A 6 59.11 57.66 15.55
C THR A 6 57.74 57.99 14.94
N VAL A 7 56.75 57.74 15.82
CA VAL A 7 55.30 57.95 15.81
C VAL A 7 54.93 59.44 15.83
N LEU A 8 53.92 59.87 15.06
CA LEU A 8 53.09 61.03 15.42
C LEU A 8 51.70 61.01 14.75
N SER A 9 50.73 61.39 15.56
CA SER A 9 49.28 61.44 15.38
C SER A 9 48.79 62.49 14.36
N LEU A 10 47.55 62.29 13.88
CA LEU A 10 46.46 63.30 13.79
C LEU A 10 45.98 63.77 12.39
N ILE A 11 44.63 63.69 12.20
CA ILE A 11 43.73 64.41 11.26
C ILE A 11 43.73 63.98 9.76
N MET A 12 42.61 63.41 9.26
CA MET A 12 41.51 64.15 8.59
C MET A 12 40.53 63.21 7.85
N ALA A 13 39.26 63.27 8.27
CA ALA A 13 38.03 63.24 7.48
C ALA A 13 37.89 62.45 6.15
N VAL A 14 36.91 61.53 6.18
CA VAL A 14 35.78 61.39 5.21
C VAL A 14 36.07 60.79 3.83
N ALA A 15 35.53 59.58 3.60
CA ALA A 15 34.58 59.34 2.49
C ALA A 15 33.83 58.01 2.69
N THR A 16 32.52 58.15 2.82
CA THR A 16 31.44 57.17 2.91
C THR A 16 31.47 56.05 1.88
N ILE A 17 31.34 54.79 2.33
CA ILE A 17 30.54 53.80 1.60
C ILE A 17 29.71 53.04 2.64
N SER A 18 28.41 53.27 2.57
CA SER A 18 27.38 52.65 3.38
C SER A 18 27.32 51.13 3.18
N VAL A 19 27.69 50.36 4.21
CA VAL A 19 27.19 48.99 4.37
C VAL A 19 26.11 49.03 5.43
N SER A 20 24.87 49.00 4.95
CA SER A 20 23.66 48.85 5.76
C SER A 20 23.68 47.47 6.42
N CYS A 21 24.08 47.40 7.70
CA CYS A 21 23.66 46.32 8.58
C CYS A 21 22.18 46.52 8.88
N LYS A 22 21.32 45.71 8.24
CA LYS A 22 19.93 45.51 8.63
C LYS A 22 19.78 44.06 9.08
N ASP A 23 19.76 43.87 10.39
CA ASP A 23 19.24 42.69 11.07
C ASP A 23 17.98 42.14 10.36
N LYS A 24 18.07 40.88 9.92
CA LYS A 24 16.94 40.08 9.44
C LYS A 24 17.08 38.68 10.02
N ALA A 25 16.71 38.57 11.29
CA ALA A 25 16.36 37.32 11.98
C ALA A 25 15.11 36.68 11.36
N SER A 26 15.17 36.30 10.07
CA SER A 26 14.02 35.76 9.34
C SER A 26 14.37 34.59 8.42
N ASN A 27 15.62 34.15 8.36
CA ASN A 27 16.01 33.02 7.50
C ASN A 27 16.12 31.66 8.21
N LYS A 28 15.60 31.54 9.44
CA LYS A 28 15.69 30.31 10.24
C LYS A 28 14.36 29.66 10.58
N VAL A 29 13.29 29.99 9.84
CA VAL A 29 11.94 29.42 10.09
C VAL A 29 11.34 28.76 8.83
N VAL A 30 12.02 28.79 7.68
CA VAL A 30 11.50 28.19 6.42
C VAL A 30 12.35 27.03 5.91
N ALA A 31 13.45 26.67 6.58
CA ALA A 31 14.25 25.50 6.19
C ALA A 31 13.70 24.17 6.74
N ASP A 32 13.17 24.16 7.97
CA ASP A 32 12.76 22.91 8.63
C ASP A 32 11.51 22.24 8.01
N ASN A 33 10.67 22.99 7.28
CA ASN A 33 9.45 22.45 6.67
C ASN A 33 9.61 21.99 5.20
N VAL A 34 10.73 22.29 4.54
CA VAL A 34 10.97 21.85 3.15
C VAL A 34 11.73 20.53 3.10
N GLU A 35 12.61 20.28 4.08
CA GLU A 35 13.33 19.01 4.24
C GLU A 35 12.39 17.87 4.70
N SER A 36 11.35 18.24 5.45
CA SER A 36 10.24 17.35 5.84
C SER A 36 9.30 16.99 4.68
N ALA A 37 9.31 17.74 3.57
CA ALA A 37 8.50 17.47 2.40
C ALA A 37 9.22 16.56 1.40
N THR A 38 10.51 16.80 1.14
CA THR A 38 11.33 15.98 0.23
C THR A 38 11.57 14.56 0.76
N GLY A 39 11.69 14.37 2.08
CA GLY A 39 11.84 13.05 2.70
C GLY A 39 10.56 12.19 2.69
N ARG A 40 9.37 12.81 2.65
CA ARG A 40 8.08 12.09 2.58
C ARG A 40 7.80 11.56 1.17
N ASP A 41 8.19 12.31 0.15
CA ASP A 41 8.06 11.90 -1.25
C ASP A 41 9.03 10.76 -1.63
N GLU A 42 10.24 10.72 -1.06
CA GLU A 42 11.20 9.62 -1.25
C GLU A 42 10.81 8.33 -0.50
N ALA A 43 10.11 8.45 0.64
CA ALA A 43 9.58 7.30 1.37
C ALA A 43 8.36 6.67 0.68
N GLN A 44 7.48 7.49 0.07
CA GLN A 44 6.37 7.01 -0.76
C GLN A 44 6.84 6.27 -2.02
N LYS A 45 8.02 6.62 -2.57
CA LYS A 45 8.63 5.88 -3.68
C LYS A 45 9.04 4.45 -3.35
N ASN A 46 9.10 4.04 -2.09
CA ASN A 46 9.65 2.73 -1.68
C ASN A 46 8.62 1.85 -0.92
N LEU A 47 7.33 1.99 -1.21
CA LEU A 47 6.30 1.10 -0.66
C LEU A 47 5.94 -0.01 -1.67
N PRO A 48 5.63 -1.23 -1.20
CA PRO A 48 5.03 -2.25 -2.04
C PRO A 48 3.57 -1.87 -2.35
N VAL A 49 3.12 -2.24 -3.54
CA VAL A 49 1.73 -2.05 -3.98
C VAL A 49 1.24 -3.39 -4.48
N MET A 50 0.16 -3.91 -3.91
CA MET A 50 -0.45 -5.16 -4.35
C MET A 50 -1.61 -4.83 -5.27
N THR A 51 -1.54 -5.31 -6.52
CA THR A 51 -2.60 -5.14 -7.51
C THR A 51 -3.12 -6.51 -7.94
N PHE A 52 -4.41 -6.77 -7.74
CA PHE A 52 -5.06 -7.99 -8.21
C PHE A 52 -5.61 -7.83 -9.63
N GLU A 53 -5.55 -8.87 -10.44
CA GLU A 53 -6.20 -8.90 -11.77
C GLU A 53 -7.73 -8.81 -11.66
N LYS A 54 -8.28 -9.40 -10.60
CA LYS A 54 -9.70 -9.36 -10.24
C LYS A 54 -9.84 -9.37 -8.73
N SER A 55 -10.88 -8.75 -8.19
CA SER A 55 -11.21 -8.80 -6.76
C SER A 55 -12.47 -9.60 -6.45
N GLU A 56 -13.14 -10.12 -7.49
CA GLU A 56 -14.36 -10.91 -7.35
C GLU A 56 -14.35 -12.11 -8.32
N HIS A 57 -14.95 -13.21 -7.89
CA HIS A 57 -15.25 -14.35 -8.74
C HIS A 57 -16.63 -14.93 -8.40
N ASP A 58 -17.45 -15.20 -9.42
CA ASP A 58 -18.74 -15.86 -9.26
C ASP A 58 -18.66 -17.27 -9.83
N PHE A 59 -18.92 -18.27 -8.99
CA PHE A 59 -19.01 -19.68 -9.39
C PHE A 59 -20.33 -20.00 -10.09
N GLY A 60 -21.27 -19.06 -10.12
CA GLY A 60 -22.62 -19.28 -10.66
C GLY A 60 -23.40 -20.24 -9.77
N SER A 61 -24.20 -21.09 -10.41
CA SER A 61 -25.09 -22.03 -9.73
C SER A 61 -24.34 -23.32 -9.39
N ILE A 62 -24.32 -23.70 -8.12
CA ILE A 62 -23.66 -24.92 -7.63
C ILE A 62 -24.62 -25.74 -6.77
N GLU A 63 -24.37 -27.03 -6.64
CA GLU A 63 -25.05 -27.87 -5.66
C GLU A 63 -24.46 -27.68 -4.26
N SER A 64 -25.31 -27.79 -3.23
CA SER A 64 -24.89 -27.67 -1.84
C SER A 64 -23.84 -28.73 -1.49
N GLY A 65 -22.73 -28.25 -0.91
CA GLY A 65 -21.60 -29.09 -0.50
C GLY A 65 -20.64 -29.46 -1.63
N THR A 66 -20.82 -28.93 -2.84
CA THR A 66 -19.86 -29.12 -3.94
C THR A 66 -18.67 -28.16 -3.79
N PRO A 67 -17.44 -28.67 -3.59
CA PRO A 67 -16.27 -27.83 -3.48
C PRO A 67 -16.00 -27.05 -4.76
N GLN A 68 -15.58 -25.80 -4.63
CA GLN A 68 -15.21 -24.89 -5.71
C GLN A 68 -13.89 -24.20 -5.37
N GLU A 69 -13.13 -23.83 -6.39
CA GLU A 69 -11.86 -23.14 -6.20
C GLU A 69 -11.62 -22.08 -7.26
N THR A 70 -10.96 -21.00 -6.88
CA THR A 70 -10.57 -19.94 -7.82
C THR A 70 -9.25 -19.33 -7.40
N THR A 71 -8.43 -18.99 -8.38
CA THR A 71 -7.15 -18.31 -8.16
C THR A 71 -7.30 -16.81 -8.43
N PHE A 72 -6.85 -16.01 -7.48
CA PHE A 72 -6.66 -14.58 -7.62
C PHE A 72 -5.17 -14.29 -7.84
N LYS A 73 -4.83 -13.87 -9.06
CA LYS A 73 -3.48 -13.44 -9.39
C LYS A 73 -3.27 -12.01 -8.94
N PHE A 74 -2.10 -11.73 -8.38
CA PHE A 74 -1.68 -10.39 -8.01
C PHE A 74 -0.27 -10.11 -8.47
N THR A 75 0.05 -8.83 -8.62
CA THR A 75 1.38 -8.34 -8.97
C THR A 75 1.80 -7.30 -7.95
N ASN A 76 3.07 -7.33 -7.55
CA ASN A 76 3.67 -6.23 -6.80
C ASN A 76 4.03 -5.10 -7.77
N THR A 77 3.15 -4.11 -7.90
CA THR A 77 3.36 -2.94 -8.78
C THR A 77 4.07 -1.78 -8.06
N GLY A 78 4.56 -2.02 -6.84
CA GLY A 78 5.33 -1.06 -6.07
C GLY A 78 6.85 -1.23 -6.27
N ASN A 79 7.63 -0.55 -5.44
CA ASN A 79 9.10 -0.50 -5.57
C ASN A 79 9.85 -1.14 -4.39
N ALA A 80 9.14 -1.80 -3.48
CA ALA A 80 9.73 -2.56 -2.38
C ALA A 80 9.11 -3.98 -2.32
N PRO A 81 9.75 -4.94 -1.62
CA PRO A 81 9.21 -6.29 -1.47
C PRO A 81 7.84 -6.30 -0.78
N LEU A 82 6.88 -6.94 -1.43
CA LEU A 82 5.55 -7.16 -0.91
C LEU A 82 5.54 -8.43 -0.04
N ILE A 83 4.93 -8.34 1.14
CA ILE A 83 4.80 -9.45 2.08
C ILE A 83 3.34 -9.57 2.50
N ILE A 84 2.74 -10.72 2.24
CA ILE A 84 1.40 -11.07 2.73
C ILE A 84 1.56 -11.73 4.10
N THR A 85 1.06 -11.08 5.14
CA THR A 85 1.19 -11.54 6.53
C THR A 85 0.03 -12.45 6.94
N ASP A 86 -1.16 -12.17 6.43
CA ASP A 86 -2.38 -12.90 6.75
C ASP A 86 -3.36 -12.90 5.57
N ALA A 87 -4.12 -13.98 5.41
CA ALA A 87 -5.30 -13.99 4.57
C ALA A 87 -6.37 -14.80 5.28
N LYS A 88 -7.49 -14.16 5.61
CA LYS A 88 -8.57 -14.77 6.40
C LYS A 88 -9.92 -14.62 5.70
N SER A 89 -10.69 -15.68 5.73
CA SER A 89 -12.08 -15.68 5.29
C SER A 89 -13.02 -15.29 6.43
N SER A 90 -14.24 -14.87 6.09
CA SER A 90 -15.29 -14.60 7.08
C SER A 90 -15.89 -15.85 7.73
N CYS A 91 -15.69 -17.05 7.16
CA CYS A 91 -16.15 -18.34 7.67
C CYS A 91 -15.08 -19.41 7.43
N GLY A 92 -15.02 -20.44 8.28
CA GLY A 92 -14.17 -21.62 8.03
C GLY A 92 -14.54 -22.45 6.78
N CYS A 93 -15.60 -22.05 6.07
CA CYS A 93 -16.06 -22.67 4.84
C CYS A 93 -15.30 -22.25 3.58
N THR A 94 -14.48 -21.20 3.70
CA THR A 94 -13.63 -20.68 2.64
C THR A 94 -12.21 -20.64 3.17
N VAL A 95 -11.26 -21.26 2.48
CA VAL A 95 -9.86 -21.36 2.93
C VAL A 95 -8.95 -20.78 1.85
N PRO A 96 -8.19 -19.71 2.16
CA PRO A 96 -7.19 -19.17 1.26
C PRO A 96 -5.84 -19.89 1.42
N GLU A 97 -5.16 -20.13 0.30
CA GLU A 97 -3.78 -20.60 0.20
C GLU A 97 -2.96 -19.53 -0.55
N TYR A 98 -1.83 -19.11 0.03
CA TYR A 98 -1.07 -17.95 -0.41
C TYR A 98 0.39 -18.02 0.05
N PRO A 99 1.32 -17.27 -0.57
CA PRO A 99 2.73 -17.25 -0.19
C PRO A 99 2.96 -16.44 1.11
N ARG A 100 2.55 -17.02 2.23
CA ARG A 100 2.59 -16.37 3.55
C ARG A 100 4.02 -16.02 3.97
N ASN A 101 4.24 -14.76 4.32
CA ASN A 101 5.52 -14.21 4.76
C ASN A 101 6.67 -14.42 3.76
N THR A 102 6.36 -14.72 2.49
CA THR A 102 7.35 -14.81 1.42
C THR A 102 7.44 -13.46 0.71
N PRO A 103 8.63 -12.85 0.60
CA PRO A 103 8.80 -11.61 -0.15
C PRO A 103 8.55 -11.79 -1.65
N ILE A 104 7.67 -10.97 -2.21
CA ILE A 104 7.41 -10.85 -3.65
C ILE A 104 8.08 -9.58 -4.15
N ALA A 105 9.08 -9.72 -5.03
CA ALA A 105 9.87 -8.59 -5.51
C ALA A 105 9.02 -7.60 -6.36
N PRO A 106 9.45 -6.35 -6.51
CA PRO A 106 8.86 -5.41 -7.46
C PRO A 106 8.72 -6.01 -8.87
N GLY A 107 7.53 -5.91 -9.46
CA GLY A 107 7.19 -6.46 -10.78
C GLY A 107 6.85 -7.95 -10.79
N GLU A 108 7.15 -8.69 -9.72
CA GLU A 108 6.80 -10.12 -9.63
C GLU A 108 5.32 -10.33 -9.30
N SER A 109 4.82 -11.46 -9.78
CA SER A 109 3.44 -11.89 -9.56
C SER A 109 3.37 -13.07 -8.62
N GLY A 110 2.24 -13.18 -7.92
CA GLY A 110 1.90 -14.31 -7.07
C GLY A 110 0.45 -14.71 -7.23
N GLU A 111 0.10 -15.82 -6.60
CA GLU A 111 -1.24 -16.40 -6.66
C GLU A 111 -1.81 -16.59 -5.25
N LEU A 112 -3.12 -16.36 -5.13
CA LEU A 112 -3.91 -16.64 -3.94
C LEU A 112 -5.08 -17.53 -4.34
N LEU A 113 -4.99 -18.81 -3.97
CA LEU A 113 -6.03 -19.80 -4.23
C LEU A 113 -7.08 -19.75 -3.12
N VAL A 114 -8.35 -19.65 -3.50
CA VAL A 114 -9.48 -19.67 -2.56
C VAL A 114 -10.28 -20.93 -2.78
N LYS A 115 -10.33 -21.80 -1.76
CA LYS A 115 -11.14 -23.02 -1.76
C LYS A 115 -12.42 -22.80 -0.96
N PHE A 116 -13.57 -23.05 -1.56
CA PHE A 116 -14.89 -22.94 -0.94
C PHE A 116 -15.55 -24.31 -0.93
N ASN A 117 -16.06 -24.75 0.22
CA ASN A 117 -16.65 -26.09 0.35
C ASN A 117 -18.11 -26.20 -0.14
N GLY A 118 -18.67 -25.16 -0.77
CA GLY A 118 -20.05 -25.19 -1.27
C GLY A 118 -21.13 -25.04 -0.19
N SER A 119 -20.79 -24.62 1.04
CA SER A 119 -21.77 -24.46 2.12
C SER A 119 -22.57 -23.16 2.04
N GLY A 120 -23.86 -23.25 2.37
CA GLY A 120 -24.83 -22.16 2.33
C GLY A 120 -26.07 -22.56 1.53
N GLN A 121 -26.92 -21.58 1.23
CA GLN A 121 -28.16 -21.76 0.46
C GLN A 121 -28.48 -20.46 -0.29
N ASN A 122 -29.07 -20.57 -1.48
CA ASN A 122 -29.38 -19.44 -2.36
C ASN A 122 -28.12 -18.63 -2.67
N GLN A 123 -28.26 -17.32 -2.86
CA GLN A 123 -27.11 -16.46 -3.13
C GLN A 123 -26.21 -16.32 -1.91
N VAL A 124 -24.97 -16.77 -2.03
CA VAL A 124 -23.91 -16.63 -1.03
C VAL A 124 -22.83 -15.70 -1.54
N THR A 125 -22.29 -14.87 -0.66
CA THR A 125 -21.08 -14.08 -0.90
C THR A 125 -20.14 -14.28 0.27
N LYS A 126 -18.89 -14.65 0.00
CA LYS A 126 -17.84 -14.77 1.00
C LYS A 126 -16.73 -13.78 0.71
N THR A 127 -16.09 -13.29 1.75
CA THR A 127 -15.01 -12.32 1.65
C THR A 127 -13.75 -12.90 2.26
N VAL A 128 -12.64 -12.74 1.54
CA VAL A 128 -11.28 -13.02 2.00
C VAL A 128 -10.59 -11.68 2.18
N THR A 129 -10.14 -11.40 3.40
CA THR A 129 -9.34 -10.22 3.74
C THR A 129 -7.88 -10.59 3.70
N VAL A 130 -7.13 -9.99 2.79
CA VAL A 130 -5.68 -10.16 2.62
C VAL A 130 -5.00 -9.01 3.35
N THR A 131 -4.08 -9.30 4.25
CA THR A 131 -3.29 -8.30 5.00
C THR A 131 -1.84 -8.34 4.52
N ALA A 132 -1.29 -7.17 4.22
CA ALA A 132 0.06 -7.03 3.69
C ALA A 132 0.74 -5.74 4.17
N ASN A 133 2.04 -5.63 3.93
CA ASN A 133 2.84 -4.43 4.24
C ASN A 133 2.66 -3.28 3.22
N THR A 134 1.51 -3.17 2.55
CA THR A 134 1.18 -2.07 1.65
C THR A 134 0.67 -0.86 2.42
N GLU A 135 0.61 0.31 1.80
CA GLU A 135 0.06 1.53 2.43
C GLU A 135 -1.39 1.35 2.92
N LYS A 136 -2.22 0.65 2.12
CA LYS A 136 -3.60 0.33 2.50
C LYS A 136 -3.68 -0.71 3.62
N GLY A 137 -2.64 -1.52 3.80
CA GLY A 137 -2.57 -2.61 4.78
C GLY A 137 -3.43 -3.83 4.48
N THR A 138 -4.61 -3.66 3.85
CA THR A 138 -5.54 -4.75 3.54
C THR A 138 -6.19 -4.61 2.17
N GLU A 139 -6.45 -5.75 1.52
CA GLU A 139 -7.24 -5.88 0.29
C GLU A 139 -8.37 -6.91 0.49
N LEU A 140 -9.50 -6.71 -0.18
CA LEU A 140 -10.70 -7.55 -0.05
C LEU A 140 -10.98 -8.30 -1.35
N LEU A 141 -11.03 -9.63 -1.27
CA LEU A 141 -11.44 -10.51 -2.35
C LEU A 141 -12.82 -11.10 -2.06
N ARG A 142 -13.66 -11.26 -3.08
CA ARG A 142 -15.00 -11.81 -2.96
C ARG A 142 -15.18 -13.05 -3.82
N ILE A 143 -15.86 -14.04 -3.27
CA ILE A 143 -16.41 -15.15 -4.05
C ILE A 143 -17.93 -15.15 -3.90
N LYS A 144 -18.62 -15.47 -4.99
CA LYS A 144 -20.08 -15.57 -5.06
C LYS A 144 -20.49 -16.93 -5.62
N ALA A 145 -21.66 -17.40 -5.21
CA ALA A 145 -22.32 -18.54 -5.80
C ALA A 145 -23.83 -18.49 -5.50
N PHE A 146 -24.63 -19.18 -6.30
CA PHE A 146 -25.99 -19.56 -5.95
C PHE A 146 -26.00 -21.05 -5.57
N VAL A 147 -26.27 -21.37 -4.31
CA VAL A 147 -26.21 -22.73 -3.78
C VAL A 147 -27.61 -23.36 -3.80
N ASN A 148 -27.79 -24.34 -4.68
CA ASN A 148 -29.03 -25.12 -4.77
C ASN A 148 -29.05 -26.22 -3.70
N PRO A 149 -30.20 -26.51 -3.09
CA PRO A 149 -30.35 -27.68 -2.24
C PRO A 149 -30.02 -28.96 -3.03
N LYS A 150 -29.24 -29.85 -2.43
CA LYS A 150 -28.81 -31.12 -3.05
C LYS A 150 -29.98 -32.05 -3.40
N ASP A 151 -31.09 -31.90 -2.69
CA ASP A 151 -32.30 -32.72 -2.83
C ASP A 151 -33.55 -31.89 -3.20
N ALA A 152 -33.38 -30.78 -3.92
CA ALA A 152 -34.51 -30.07 -4.47
C ALA A 152 -35.22 -30.98 -5.49
N ALA A 153 -36.30 -31.65 -5.07
CA ALA A 153 -37.22 -32.32 -5.96
C ALA A 153 -37.57 -31.34 -7.10
N PRO A 154 -37.61 -31.78 -8.37
CA PRO A 154 -37.92 -30.89 -9.48
C PRO A 154 -39.23 -30.17 -9.15
N ALA A 155 -39.20 -28.84 -9.23
CA ALA A 155 -40.41 -28.05 -9.06
C ALA A 155 -41.48 -28.62 -9.99
N GLY A 156 -42.50 -29.25 -9.39
CA GLY A 156 -43.60 -29.82 -10.14
C GLY A 156 -44.24 -28.75 -11.03
N PRO A 157 -44.89 -29.14 -12.14
CA PRO A 157 -45.44 -28.19 -13.09
C PRO A 157 -46.38 -27.22 -12.37
N VAL A 158 -46.06 -25.92 -12.47
CA VAL A 158 -46.96 -24.85 -12.07
C VAL A 158 -48.18 -24.93 -13.00
N LYS A 159 -49.36 -25.15 -12.40
CA LYS A 159 -50.63 -25.30 -13.12
C LYS A 159 -51.21 -23.95 -13.52
#